data_AF-A0A965QKB3-F1
#
_entry.id   AF-A0A965QKB3-F1
#
_cell.length_a   1.000
_cell.length_b   1.000
_cell.length_c   1.000
_cell.angle_alpha   90.00
_cell.angle_beta   90.00
_cell.angle_gamma   90.00
#
_symmetry.space_group_name_H-M   'P 1'
#
loop_
_entity.id
_entity.type
_entity.pdbx_description
1 polymer ?
#
loop_
_entity_poly.entity_id
_entity_poly.type
_entity_poly.pdbx_seq_one_letter_code
_entity_poly.pdbx_strand_id
1 'polypeptide(L)' 'MACLEITYVREEWARLFEKCIALFGVSDADCVIFTRGTTEAMNLVASSWGRSQLGPGDEIVLPELEHHANIV' A
#
# COMPACT_ATOMS: atom_id res chain seq x y z
N MET A 1 -2.90 18.41 -27.73
CA MET A 1 -3.93 17.76 -26.90
C MET A 1 -3.32 16.75 -25.92
N ALA A 2 -2.56 15.74 -26.33
CA ALA A 2 -1.98 14.73 -25.42
C ALA A 2 -1.11 15.28 -24.25
N CYS A 3 -0.38 16.39 -24.45
CA CYS A 3 0.45 16.98 -23.39
C CYS A 3 -0.38 17.61 -22.25
N LEU A 4 -1.58 18.10 -22.56
CA LEU A 4 -2.51 18.68 -21.57
C LEU A 4 -3.19 17.59 -20.75
N GLU A 5 -3.56 16.46 -21.37
CA GLU A 5 -4.12 15.30 -20.66
C GLU A 5 -3.11 14.69 -19.68
N ILE A 6 -1.84 14.53 -20.07
CA ILE A 6 -0.79 14.01 -19.19
C ILE A 6 -0.54 14.94 -17.99
N THR A 7 -0.59 16.25 -18.21
CA THR A 7 -0.41 17.24 -17.13
C THR A 7 -1.60 17.23 -16.17
N TYR A 8 -2.82 17.21 -16.70
CA TYR A 8 -4.05 17.14 -15.92
C TYR A 8 -4.12 15.89 -15.04
N VAL A 9 -3.80 14.72 -15.60
CA VAL A 9 -3.76 13.46 -14.84
C VAL A 9 -2.72 13.53 -13.72
N ARG A 10 -1.55 14.14 -13.96
CA ARG A 10 -0.53 14.33 -12.91
C ARG A 10 -1.00 15.23 -11.78
N GLU A 11 -1.69 16.31 -12.08
CA GLU A 11 -2.24 17.22 -11.07
C GLU A 11 -3.35 16.56 -10.24
N GLU A 12 -4.23 15.78 -10.87
CA GLU A 12 -5.25 15.00 -10.17
C GLU A 12 -4.63 13.94 -9.25
N TRP A 13 -3.60 13.23 -9.72
CA TRP A 13 -2.85 12.27 -8.91
C TRP A 13 -2.20 12.93 -7.70
N ALA A 14 -1.51 14.05 -7.87
CA ALA A 14 -0.89 14.79 -6.77
C ALA A 14 -1.93 15.21 -5.72
N ARG A 15 -3.09 15.72 -6.16
CA ARG A 15 -4.17 16.13 -5.26
C ARG A 15 -4.79 14.95 -4.51
N LEU A 16 -4.96 13.80 -5.18
CA LEU A 16 -5.45 12.59 -4.52
C LEU A 16 -4.44 12.09 -3.48
N PHE A 17 -3.15 12.14 -3.82
CA PHE A 17 -2.07 11.72 -2.93
C PHE A 17 -2.01 12.57 -1.66
N GLU A 18 -2.05 13.89 -1.79
CA GLU A 18 -2.11 14.81 -0.64
C GLU A 18 -3.31 14.53 0.27
N LYS A 19 -4.48 14.24 -0.32
CA LYS A 19 -5.67 13.87 0.45
C LYS A 19 -5.48 12.58 1.23
N CYS A 20 -4.86 11.55 0.63
CA CYS A 20 -4.57 10.29 1.31
C CYS A 20 -3.61 10.49 2.49
N ILE A 21 -2.53 11.24 2.28
CA ILE A 21 -1.55 11.59 3.33
C ILE A 21 -2.25 12.28 4.50
N ALA A 22 -3.07 13.30 4.22
CA ALA A 22 -3.81 14.02 5.23
C ALA A 22 -4.85 13.14 5.96
N LEU A 23 -5.57 12.29 5.22
CA LEU A 23 -6.59 11.39 5.78
C LEU A 23 -6.00 10.40 6.79
N PHE A 24 -4.84 9.82 6.46
CA PHE A 24 -4.19 8.82 7.29
C PHE A 24 -3.15 9.41 8.26
N GLY A 25 -2.96 10.72 8.27
CA GLY A 25 -2.01 11.41 9.14
C GLY A 25 -0.55 11.01 8.91
N VAL A 26 -0.19 10.69 7.66
CA VAL A 26 1.16 10.22 7.31
C VAL A 26 2.10 11.43 7.26
N SER A 27 3.24 11.35 7.95
CA SER A 27 4.23 12.44 8.01
C SER A 27 5.22 12.44 6.83
N ASP A 28 5.37 11.30 6.16
CA ASP A 28 6.28 11.11 5.03
C ASP A 28 5.54 10.50 3.83
N ALA A 29 5.46 11.27 2.75
CA ALA A 29 4.77 10.87 1.53
C ALA A 29 5.38 9.63 0.88
N ASP A 30 6.69 9.41 1.04
CA ASP A 30 7.39 8.26 0.45
C ASP A 30 6.98 6.94 1.10
N CYS A 31 6.29 6.98 2.25
CA CYS A 31 5.71 5.82 2.91
C CYS A 31 4.34 5.41 2.33
N VAL A 32 3.79 6.13 1.34
CA VAL A 32 2.48 5.83 0.76
C VAL A 32 2.65 5.15 -0.60
N ILE A 33 2.23 3.88 -0.68
CA ILE A 33 2.31 3.06 -1.90
C ILE A 33 0.89 2.76 -2.39
N PHE A 34 0.57 3.19 -3.61
CA PHE A 34 -0.67 2.80 -4.26
C PHE A 34 -0.55 1.40 -4.85
N THR A 35 -1.52 0.57 -4.54
CA THR A 35 -1.71 -0.76 -5.13
C THR A 35 -3.11 -0.85 -5.73
N ARG A 36 -3.39 -1.91 -6.48
CA ARG A 36 -4.70 -2.19 -7.07
C ARG A 36 -5.78 -2.45 -6.01
N GLY A 37 -5.39 -2.81 -4.79
CA GLY A 37 -6.29 -3.02 -3.67
C GLY A 37 -5.62 -3.72 -2.49
N THR A 38 -6.39 -3.96 -1.43
CA THR A 38 -5.87 -4.46 -0.14
C THR A 38 -5.11 -5.78 -0.26
N THR A 39 -5.61 -6.74 -1.04
CA THR A 39 -4.93 -8.03 -1.24
C THR A 39 -3.55 -7.88 -1.88
N GLU A 40 -3.38 -6.96 -2.83
CA GLU A 40 -2.07 -6.71 -3.43
C GLU A 40 -1.14 -5.99 -2.46
N ALA A 41 -1.64 -5.03 -1.69
CA ALA A 41 -0.86 -4.35 -0.65
C ALA A 41 -0.29 -5.34 0.38
N MET A 42 -1.09 -6.30 0.83
CA MET A 42 -0.63 -7.31 1.79
C MET A 42 0.37 -8.28 1.17
N ASN A 43 0.11 -8.73 -0.05
CA ASN A 43 1.04 -9.60 -0.78
C ASN A 43 2.37 -8.89 -1.07
N LEU A 44 2.37 -7.59 -1.31
CA LEU A 44 3.59 -6.79 -1.46
C LEU A 44 4.43 -6.86 -0.17
N VAL A 45 3.82 -6.68 1.01
CA VAL A 45 4.52 -6.80 2.30
C VAL A 45 5.05 -8.21 2.53
N ALA A 46 4.21 -9.24 2.32
CA ALA A 46 4.60 -10.64 2.53
C ALA A 46 5.76 -11.06 1.61
N SER A 47 5.71 -10.67 0.33
CA SER A 47 6.70 -11.05 -0.67
C SER A 47 8.01 -10.27 -0.61
N SER A 48 8.00 -9.03 -0.10
CA SER A 48 9.20 -8.21 0.05
C SER A 48 9.79 -8.35 1.44
N TRP A 49 9.18 -7.70 2.44
CA TRP A 49 9.64 -7.68 3.82
C TRP A 49 9.57 -9.07 4.44
N GLY A 50 8.42 -9.75 4.34
CA GLY A 50 8.20 -11.05 5.00
C GLY A 50 9.22 -12.10 4.60
N ARG A 51 9.49 -12.25 3.29
CA ARG A 51 10.52 -13.18 2.77
C ARG A 51 11.94 -12.85 3.23
N SER A 52 12.23 -11.59 3.56
CA SER A 52 13.57 -11.15 3.96
C SER A 52 13.80 -11.19 5.47
N GLN A 53 12.73 -11.10 6.28
CA GLN A 53 12.82 -10.94 7.73
C GLN A 53 12.39 -12.18 8.51
N LEU A 54 11.57 -13.06 7.94
CA LEU A 54 11.03 -14.22 8.65
C LEU A 54 11.74 -15.52 8.26
N GLY A 55 11.96 -16.38 9.24
CA GLY A 55 12.59 -17.69 9.08
C GLY A 55 11.88 -18.81 9.86
N PRO A 56 12.44 -20.03 9.81
CA PRO A 56 11.89 -21.16 10.55
C PRO A 56 11.85 -20.89 12.05
N GLY A 57 10.66 -21.03 12.65
CA GLY A 57 10.44 -20.81 14.08
C GLY A 57 9.88 -19.43 14.44
N ASP A 58 9.82 -18.49 13.50
CA ASP A 58 9.12 -17.22 13.70
C ASP A 58 7.60 -17.41 13.54
N GLU A 59 6.82 -16.67 14.34
CA GLU A 59 5.36 -16.73 14.34
C GLU A 59 4.76 -15.37 13.99
N ILE A 60 3.72 -15.37 13.14
CA ILE A 60 2.90 -14.19 12.84
C ILE A 60 1.59 -14.35 13.60
N VAL A 61 1.31 -13.42 14.51
CA VAL A 61 0.08 -13.43 15.32
C VAL A 61 -1.04 -12.70 14.58
N LEU A 62 -2.21 -13.34 14.50
CA LEU A 62 -3.40 -12.82 13.84
C LEU A 62 -4.64 -13.01 14.75
N PRO A 63 -5.62 -12.09 14.74
CA PRO A 63 -6.89 -12.32 15.41
C PRO A 63 -7.72 -13.41 14.71
N GLU A 64 -8.61 -14.07 15.46
CA GLU A 64 -9.39 -15.22 14.97
C GLU A 64 -10.36 -14.86 13.83
N LEU A 65 -10.85 -13.61 13.81
CA LEU A 65 -11.82 -13.12 12.83
C LEU A 65 -11.17 -12.41 11.63
N GLU A 66 -9.93 -12.78 11.29
CA GLU A 66 -9.25 -12.18 10.14
C GLU A 66 -9.90 -12.53 8.80
N HIS A 67 -9.80 -11.59 7.86
CA HIS A 67 -10.27 -11.81 6.49
C HIS A 67 -9.29 -12.70 5.73
N HIS A 68 -9.78 -13.59 4.86
CA HIS A 68 -8.93 -14.55 4.13
C HIS A 68 -7.81 -13.89 3.30
N ALA A 69 -8.03 -12.67 2.78
CA ALA A 69 -7.01 -11.90 2.06
C ALA A 69 -5.77 -11.55 2.91
N ASN A 70 -5.87 -11.68 4.24
CA ASN A 70 -4.78 -11.43 5.17
C ASN A 70 -3.92 -12.68 5.41
N ILE A 71 -4.34 -13.84 4.91
CA ILE A 71 -3.72 -15.16 5.14
C ILE A 71 -3.36 -15.85 3.81
N VAL A 72 -4.00 -15.45 2.69
CA VAL A 72 -3.89 -16.08 1.37
C VAL A 72 -3.55 -15.07 0.29
#